data_AF-A0AAX3F2J4-F1
#
_entry.id   AF-A0AAX3F2J4-F1
#
_cell.length_a   1.000
_cell.length_b   1.000
_cell.length_c   1.000
_cell.angle_alpha   90.00
_cell.angle_beta   90.00
_cell.angle_gamma   90.00
#
_symmetry.space_group_name_H-M   'P 1'
#
loop_
_entity.id
_entity.type
_entity.pdbx_description
1 polymer ?
#
loop_
_entity_poly.entity_id
_entity_poly.type
_entity_poly.pdbx_seq_one_letter_code
_entity_poly.pdbx_strand_id
1 'polypeptide(L)'
;MYFVDWEYASMGNKYFDLALFVCATDLSVENETELLLQYKDVNLYEYLNEKLVAYFFICTWAIAKNEIPINIKYFLTKLEDFYNLVVYLNNLNKKQIEQVLFLDLDGTTLNTHINGRSSSTQKVRDFLGHLINLNTLYVPSTERGLNWETKLIVDELGSKNYILGNGAQIVFNDVEIFTKPINSDVLDNISKQFRASGAVALINFKDTEISYCSNEEIKKQANFFYNLQFANNDFEIESKVFRMLIWHFKSNVSRKLFKTWSEKYQSQIHITKLGPNDNFIEITDAKVSKGITKKLFATLINNSKVKTVHIGDSMNDSTAVGQLDEVISMKNGSEEFKKLANIVSEFNNKDGGTINTIKKYCF
;
A
#
# COMPACT_ATOMS: atom_id res chain seq x y z
N MET A 1 44.02 -11.30 14.65
CA MET A 1 42.96 -10.31 14.85
C MET A 1 42.65 -9.73 13.49
N TYR A 2 41.56 -10.16 12.84
CA TYR A 2 41.13 -9.60 11.57
C TYR A 2 40.21 -8.43 11.89
N PHE A 3 40.65 -7.20 11.60
CA PHE A 3 39.77 -6.04 11.60
C PHE A 3 38.99 -6.09 10.30
N VAL A 4 37.71 -6.41 10.37
CA VAL A 4 36.79 -6.16 9.26
C VAL A 4 36.42 -4.69 9.38
N ASP A 5 36.90 -3.89 8.43
CA ASP A 5 36.43 -2.52 8.25
C ASP A 5 34.99 -2.60 7.71
N TRP A 6 34.03 -2.29 8.58
CA TRP A 6 32.60 -2.40 8.29
C TRP A 6 32.13 -1.41 7.24
N GLU A 7 32.80 -0.25 7.14
CA GLU A 7 32.55 0.74 6.10
C GLU A 7 32.99 0.18 4.74
N TYR A 8 34.07 -0.60 4.71
CA TYR A 8 34.56 -1.27 3.50
C TYR A 8 33.72 -2.50 3.11
N ALA A 9 33.25 -3.29 4.09
CA ALA A 9 32.42 -4.48 3.84
C ALA A 9 31.01 -4.15 3.33
N SER A 10 30.46 -3.01 3.74
CA SER A 10 29.20 -2.45 3.22
C SER A 10 29.39 -1.57 1.98
N MET A 11 30.63 -1.41 1.50
CA MET A 11 31.00 -0.46 0.45
C MET A 11 30.53 0.99 0.73
N GLY A 12 30.36 1.36 2.01
CA GLY A 12 29.85 2.67 2.43
C GLY A 12 28.35 2.85 2.19
N ASN A 13 27.56 1.78 2.04
CA ASN A 13 26.12 1.89 1.89
C ASN A 13 25.49 2.41 3.19
N LYS A 14 24.84 3.58 3.10
CA LYS A 14 24.18 4.26 4.22
C LYS A 14 23.07 3.43 4.89
N TYR A 15 22.60 2.36 4.26
CA TYR A 15 21.55 1.50 4.81
C TYR A 15 22.06 0.28 5.56
N PHE A 16 23.35 -0.08 5.48
CA PHE A 16 23.82 -1.35 6.06
C PHE A 16 23.60 -1.41 7.57
N ASP A 17 23.93 -0.35 8.31
CA ASP A 17 23.72 -0.29 9.76
C ASP A 17 22.25 -0.44 10.14
N LEU A 18 21.36 0.23 9.38
CA LEU A 18 19.91 0.09 9.56
C LEU A 18 19.46 -1.35 9.28
N ALA A 19 19.90 -1.93 8.16
CA ALA A 19 19.55 -3.29 7.77
C ALA A 19 20.04 -4.31 8.82
N LEU A 20 21.28 -4.17 9.29
CA LEU A 20 21.84 -5.03 10.33
C LEU A 20 21.07 -4.91 11.64
N PHE A 21 20.77 -3.69 12.09
CA PHE A 21 19.98 -3.47 13.31
C PHE A 21 18.58 -4.08 13.19
N VAL A 22 17.86 -3.77 12.11
CA VAL A 22 16.51 -4.27 11.84
C VAL A 22 16.49 -5.80 11.81
N CYS A 23 17.41 -6.42 11.05
CA CYS A 23 17.47 -7.87 10.94
C CYS A 23 17.91 -8.52 12.26
N ALA A 24 18.92 -7.98 12.97
CA ALA A 24 19.43 -8.58 14.20
C ALA A 24 18.43 -8.51 15.37
N THR A 25 17.59 -7.47 15.39
CA THR A 25 16.54 -7.29 16.40
C THR A 25 15.20 -7.93 16.02
N ASP A 26 15.10 -8.52 14.81
CA ASP A 26 13.86 -9.06 14.26
C ASP A 26 12.70 -8.04 14.31
N LEU A 27 13.00 -6.81 13.88
CA LEU A 27 12.06 -5.70 13.98
C LEU A 27 10.83 -5.94 13.10
N SER A 28 9.65 -5.54 13.58
CA SER A 28 8.44 -5.59 12.77
C SER A 28 8.55 -4.66 11.54
N VAL A 29 7.88 -5.02 10.44
CA VAL A 29 7.87 -4.23 9.20
C VAL A 29 7.39 -2.79 9.44
N GLU A 30 6.48 -2.58 10.39
CA GLU A 30 6.00 -1.26 10.82
C GLU A 30 7.11 -0.42 11.45
N ASN A 31 7.80 -0.97 12.46
CA ASN A 31 8.86 -0.26 13.16
C ASN A 31 10.06 -0.03 12.24
N GLU A 32 10.36 -1.00 11.37
CA GLU A 32 11.31 -0.85 10.27
C GLU A 32 10.91 0.32 9.34
N THR A 33 9.64 0.39 8.95
CA THR A 33 9.11 1.48 8.13
C THR A 33 9.28 2.84 8.81
N GLU A 34 9.01 2.94 10.13
CA GLU A 34 9.18 4.21 10.86
C GLU A 34 10.62 4.69 10.88
N LEU A 35 11.59 3.78 11.03
CA LEU A 35 13.01 4.09 10.96
C LEU A 35 13.44 4.46 9.53
N LEU A 36 12.98 3.70 8.54
CA LEU A 36 13.30 3.91 7.13
C LEU A 36 12.82 5.29 6.67
N LEU A 37 11.62 5.70 7.07
CA LEU A 37 11.04 7.01 6.72
C LEU A 37 11.76 8.20 7.38
N GLN A 38 12.73 7.99 8.28
CA GLN A 38 13.60 9.07 8.77
C GLN A 38 14.67 9.47 7.74
N TYR A 39 14.93 8.62 6.74
CA TYR A 39 15.85 8.92 5.65
C TYR A 39 15.13 9.79 4.61
N LYS A 40 15.75 10.89 4.18
CA LYS A 40 15.15 11.83 3.22
C LYS A 40 14.95 11.24 1.82
N ASP A 41 15.89 10.40 1.39
CA ASP A 41 15.92 9.80 0.05
C ASP A 41 16.09 8.28 0.19
N VAL A 42 14.99 7.62 0.55
CA VAL A 42 14.93 6.15 0.68
C VAL A 42 15.04 5.51 -0.70
N ASN A 43 15.92 4.51 -0.81
CA ASN A 43 16.09 3.65 -1.97
C ASN A 43 15.86 2.20 -1.51
N LEU A 44 14.70 1.65 -1.83
CA LEU A 44 14.33 0.31 -1.40
C LEU A 44 15.17 -0.78 -2.08
N TYR A 45 15.63 -0.58 -3.32
CA TYR A 45 16.50 -1.54 -3.98
C TYR A 45 17.80 -1.73 -3.20
N GLU A 46 18.49 -0.65 -2.86
CA GLU A 46 19.73 -0.70 -2.07
C GLU A 46 19.45 -1.29 -0.69
N TYR A 47 18.42 -0.81 0.01
CA TYR A 47 18.10 -1.27 1.35
C TYR A 47 17.83 -2.78 1.44
N LEU A 48 17.04 -3.33 0.51
CA LEU A 48 16.69 -4.75 0.51
C LEU A 48 17.88 -5.65 0.19
N ASN A 49 18.84 -5.18 -0.62
CA ASN A 49 20.11 -5.89 -0.82
C ASN A 49 20.93 -5.94 0.48
N GLU A 50 21.00 -4.84 1.24
CA GLU A 50 21.69 -4.84 2.53
C GLU A 50 21.04 -5.76 3.56
N LYS A 51 19.70 -5.92 3.54
CA LYS A 51 19.01 -6.89 4.42
C LYS A 51 19.43 -8.34 4.15
N LEU A 52 19.61 -8.72 2.87
CA LEU A 52 20.13 -10.05 2.53
C LEU A 52 21.52 -10.28 3.12
N VAL A 53 22.40 -9.29 2.96
CA VAL A 53 23.77 -9.33 3.51
C VAL A 53 23.74 -9.42 5.04
N ALA A 54 22.89 -8.63 5.70
CA ALA A 54 22.69 -8.68 7.15
C ALA A 54 22.23 -10.05 7.66
N TYR A 55 21.21 -10.66 7.03
CA TYR A 55 20.77 -12.01 7.40
C TYR A 55 21.87 -13.06 7.19
N PHE A 56 22.63 -12.95 6.10
CA PHE A 56 23.77 -13.84 5.86
C PHE A 56 24.81 -13.72 6.98
N PHE A 57 25.15 -12.50 7.40
CA PHE A 57 26.07 -12.25 8.50
C PHE A 57 25.54 -12.80 9.84
N ILE A 58 24.27 -12.57 10.17
CA ILE A 58 23.65 -13.07 11.41
C ILE A 58 23.71 -14.60 11.47
N CYS A 59 23.32 -15.27 10.38
CA CYS A 59 23.31 -16.72 10.29
C CYS A 59 24.73 -17.32 10.39
N THR A 60 25.70 -16.77 9.65
CA THR A 60 27.09 -17.24 9.67
C THR A 60 27.76 -17.00 11.03
N TRP A 61 27.53 -15.83 11.64
CA TRP A 61 28.00 -15.53 13.00
C TRP A 61 27.46 -16.54 14.03
N ALA A 62 26.16 -16.87 13.95
CA ALA A 62 25.53 -17.79 14.88
C ALA A 62 26.04 -19.23 14.72
N ILE A 63 26.23 -19.70 13.49
CA ILE A 63 26.75 -21.04 13.17
C ILE A 63 28.22 -21.19 13.59
N ALA A 64 28.99 -20.11 13.58
CA ALA A 64 30.40 -20.12 13.99
C ALA A 64 30.60 -20.26 15.52
N LYS A 65 29.54 -20.24 16.33
CA LYS A 65 29.62 -20.42 17.78
C LYS A 65 29.55 -21.90 18.15
N ASN A 66 30.24 -22.27 19.23
CA ASN A 66 30.15 -23.63 19.80
C ASN A 66 28.71 -23.97 20.23
N GLU A 67 27.98 -22.98 20.73
CA GLU A 67 26.56 -23.04 21.04
C GLU A 67 25.83 -21.93 20.28
N ILE A 68 24.78 -22.28 19.54
CA ILE A 68 24.05 -21.34 18.70
C ILE A 68 23.17 -20.43 19.58
N PRO A 69 23.39 -19.11 19.61
CA PRO A 69 22.77 -18.21 20.60
C PRO A 69 21.40 -17.66 20.18
N ILE A 70 20.89 -18.04 19.01
CA ILE A 70 19.65 -17.55 18.42
C ILE A 70 18.81 -18.71 17.87
N ASN A 71 17.55 -18.46 17.55
CA ASN A 71 16.73 -19.40 16.79
C ASN A 71 17.20 -19.46 15.33
N ILE A 72 18.30 -20.18 15.07
CA ILE A 72 18.94 -20.21 13.74
C ILE A 72 17.99 -20.68 12.63
N LYS A 73 17.05 -21.59 12.93
CA LYS A 73 16.07 -22.06 11.95
C LYS A 73 15.20 -20.92 11.44
N TYR A 74 14.72 -20.06 12.35
CA TYR A 74 13.93 -18.88 12.00
C TYR A 74 14.72 -17.92 11.10
N PHE A 75 15.97 -17.60 11.48
CA PHE A 75 16.82 -16.68 10.71
C PHE A 75 17.26 -17.25 9.36
N LEU A 76 17.45 -18.57 9.24
CA LEU A 76 17.71 -19.22 7.95
C LEU A 76 16.50 -19.15 7.02
N THR A 77 15.27 -19.29 7.54
CA THR A 77 14.05 -19.05 6.75
C THR A 77 13.98 -17.59 6.27
N LYS A 78 14.26 -16.61 7.14
CA LYS A 78 14.33 -15.20 6.72
C LYS A 78 15.39 -14.95 5.65
N LEU A 79 16.57 -15.56 5.79
CA LEU A 79 17.62 -15.49 4.79
C LEU A 79 17.16 -16.03 3.43
N GLU A 80 16.45 -17.16 3.41
CA GLU A 80 15.88 -17.75 2.20
C GLU A 80 14.81 -16.85 1.56
N ASP A 81 13.88 -16.32 2.36
CA ASP A 81 12.84 -15.39 1.90
C ASP A 81 13.46 -14.15 1.24
N PHE A 82 14.44 -13.53 1.89
CA PHE A 82 15.14 -12.35 1.36
C PHE A 82 16.04 -12.67 0.16
N TYR A 83 16.64 -13.86 0.11
CA TYR A 83 17.37 -14.32 -1.06
C TYR A 83 16.44 -14.40 -2.28
N ASN A 84 15.27 -15.02 -2.12
CA ASN A 84 14.27 -15.12 -3.19
C ASN A 84 13.77 -13.75 -3.64
N LEU A 85 13.56 -12.82 -2.70
CA LEU A 85 13.18 -11.45 -2.99
C LEU A 85 14.28 -10.69 -3.76
N VAL A 86 15.55 -10.81 -3.38
CA VAL A 86 16.67 -10.17 -4.08
C VAL A 86 16.90 -10.79 -5.46
N VAL A 87 16.72 -12.10 -5.61
CA VAL A 87 16.73 -12.75 -6.93
C VAL A 87 15.63 -12.16 -7.83
N TYR A 88 14.44 -11.94 -7.29
CA TYR A 88 13.35 -11.29 -8.02
C TYR A 88 13.70 -9.84 -8.42
N LEU A 89 14.23 -9.03 -7.50
CA LEU A 89 14.74 -7.67 -7.79
C LEU A 89 15.76 -7.67 -8.92
N ASN A 90 16.75 -8.56 -8.85
CA ASN A 90 17.81 -8.67 -9.85
C ASN A 90 17.29 -9.15 -11.20
N ASN A 91 16.24 -9.97 -11.23
CA ASN A 91 15.58 -10.36 -12.47
C ASN A 91 14.83 -9.20 -13.13
N LEU A 92 14.16 -8.34 -12.34
CA LEU A 92 13.60 -7.09 -12.86
C LEU A 92 14.70 -6.19 -13.43
N ASN A 93 15.82 -6.04 -12.73
CA ASN A 93 16.95 -5.24 -13.20
C ASN A 93 17.54 -5.81 -14.52
N LYS A 94 17.74 -7.13 -14.61
CA LYS A 94 18.20 -7.80 -15.84
C LYS A 94 17.24 -7.63 -17.01
N LYS A 95 15.93 -7.59 -16.73
CA LYS A 95 14.89 -7.30 -17.72
C LYS A 95 14.89 -5.83 -18.15
N GLN A 96 15.69 -4.96 -17.54
CA GLN A 96 15.78 -3.54 -17.84
C GLN A 96 14.40 -2.90 -17.85
N ILE A 97 13.67 -2.96 -16.73
CA ILE A 97 12.35 -2.31 -16.62
C ILE A 97 12.51 -0.81 -16.88
N GLU A 98 11.80 -0.31 -17.88
CA GLU A 98 11.79 1.09 -18.32
C GLU A 98 10.56 1.83 -17.81
N GLN A 99 9.50 1.10 -17.44
CA GLN A 99 8.24 1.69 -17.00
C GLN A 99 7.59 0.89 -15.86
N VAL A 100 7.01 1.59 -14.90
CA VAL A 100 6.12 1.03 -13.88
C VAL A 100 4.72 1.62 -14.06
N LEU A 101 3.75 0.74 -14.32
CA LEU A 101 2.33 1.08 -14.42
C LEU A 101 1.61 0.75 -13.11
N PHE A 102 1.29 1.77 -12.33
CA PHE A 102 0.41 1.63 -11.19
C PHE A 102 -1.04 1.66 -11.65
N LEU A 103 -1.78 0.59 -11.38
CA LEU A 103 -3.13 0.42 -11.87
C LEU A 103 -4.10 0.39 -10.69
N ASP A 104 -5.01 1.34 -10.65
CA ASP A 104 -6.13 1.25 -9.73
C ASP A 104 -7.04 0.04 -10.07
N LEU A 105 -7.75 -0.46 -9.06
CA LEU A 105 -8.59 -1.64 -9.19
C LEU A 105 -10.03 -1.28 -9.54
N ASP A 106 -10.83 -0.89 -8.55
CA ASP A 106 -12.26 -0.64 -8.70
C ASP A 106 -12.51 0.58 -9.59
N GLY A 107 -13.34 0.45 -10.62
CA GLY A 107 -13.57 1.57 -11.55
C GLY A 107 -12.46 1.77 -12.59
N THR A 108 -11.36 1.00 -12.52
CA THR A 108 -10.23 1.09 -13.46
C THR A 108 -9.88 -0.25 -14.10
N THR A 109 -9.30 -1.19 -13.35
CA THR A 109 -8.85 -2.51 -13.86
C THR A 109 -9.91 -3.59 -13.71
N LEU A 110 -10.72 -3.51 -12.64
CA LEU A 110 -11.84 -4.42 -12.40
C LEU A 110 -13.04 -3.94 -13.22
N ASN A 111 -13.39 -4.72 -14.24
CA ASN A 111 -14.38 -4.35 -15.24
C ASN A 111 -15.48 -5.40 -15.47
N THR A 112 -15.52 -6.42 -14.62
CA THR A 112 -16.55 -7.46 -14.65
C THR A 112 -16.81 -8.00 -13.24
N HIS A 113 -17.81 -8.88 -13.11
CA HIS A 113 -18.04 -9.67 -11.91
C HIS A 113 -17.94 -11.17 -12.20
N ILE A 114 -17.26 -11.91 -11.33
CA ILE A 114 -17.18 -13.38 -11.35
C ILE A 114 -17.72 -13.87 -10.01
N ASN A 115 -18.76 -14.71 -10.03
CA ASN A 115 -19.41 -15.24 -8.83
C ASN A 115 -19.85 -14.15 -7.82
N GLY A 116 -20.34 -13.01 -8.32
CA GLY A 116 -20.80 -11.88 -7.50
C GLY A 116 -19.70 -10.96 -6.96
N ARG A 117 -18.43 -11.23 -7.27
CA ARG A 117 -17.26 -10.43 -6.85
C ARG A 117 -16.68 -9.64 -8.02
N SER A 118 -16.21 -8.42 -7.78
CA SER A 118 -15.45 -7.64 -8.77
C SER A 118 -14.19 -8.39 -9.25
N SER A 119 -13.97 -8.43 -10.56
CA SER A 119 -12.80 -9.06 -11.19
C SER A 119 -12.48 -8.36 -12.52
N SER A 120 -11.42 -8.79 -13.19
CA SER A 120 -11.05 -8.38 -14.55
C SER A 120 -11.43 -9.45 -15.57
N THR A 121 -11.62 -9.06 -16.84
CA THR A 121 -11.78 -10.05 -17.91
C THR A 121 -10.47 -10.78 -18.20
N GLN A 122 -10.56 -12.00 -18.75
CA GLN A 122 -9.37 -12.76 -19.16
C GLN A 122 -8.47 -11.96 -20.10
N LYS A 123 -9.07 -11.22 -21.05
CA LYS A 123 -8.35 -10.33 -21.97
C LYS A 123 -7.47 -9.30 -21.25
N VAL A 124 -7.94 -8.73 -20.13
CA VAL A 124 -7.17 -7.78 -19.32
C VAL A 124 -6.02 -8.52 -18.64
N ARG A 125 -6.29 -9.65 -18.00
CA ARG A 125 -5.26 -10.47 -17.34
C ARG A 125 -4.13 -10.87 -18.29
N ASP A 126 -4.48 -11.41 -19.46
CA ASP A 126 -3.51 -11.83 -20.47
C ASP A 126 -2.65 -10.65 -20.93
N PHE A 127 -3.29 -9.51 -21.20
CA PHE A 127 -2.59 -8.30 -21.62
C PHE A 127 -1.59 -7.81 -20.56
N LEU A 128 -2.00 -7.75 -19.29
CA LEU A 128 -1.13 -7.33 -18.19
C LEU A 128 0.06 -8.27 -18.02
N GLY A 129 -0.17 -9.59 -18.14
CA GLY A 129 0.90 -10.60 -18.10
C GLY A 129 1.96 -10.43 -19.21
N HIS A 130 1.61 -9.84 -20.35
CA HIS A 130 2.55 -9.57 -21.43
C HIS A 130 3.39 -8.30 -21.25
N LEU A 131 3.00 -7.36 -20.39
CA LEU A 131 3.71 -6.08 -20.21
C LEU A 131 5.17 -6.26 -19.78
N ILE A 132 5.46 -7.31 -19.02
CA ILE A 132 6.83 -7.60 -18.57
C ILE A 132 7.80 -7.92 -19.73
N ASN A 133 7.27 -8.30 -20.90
CA ASN A 133 8.06 -8.53 -22.11
C ASN A 133 8.29 -7.23 -22.91
N LEU A 134 7.58 -6.16 -22.55
CA LEU A 134 7.72 -4.80 -23.06
C LEU A 134 8.43 -3.91 -22.04
N ASN A 135 9.32 -4.50 -21.21
CA ASN A 135 10.08 -3.79 -20.19
C ASN A 135 9.21 -2.99 -19.20
N THR A 136 7.96 -3.42 -19.01
CA THR A 136 6.96 -2.69 -18.22
C THR A 136 6.45 -3.55 -17.08
N LEU A 137 6.62 -3.08 -15.85
CA LEU A 137 6.07 -3.73 -14.66
C LEU A 137 4.73 -3.08 -14.30
N TYR A 138 3.65 -3.86 -14.26
CA TYR A 138 2.39 -3.35 -13.71
C TYR A 138 2.27 -3.71 -12.23
N VAL A 139 1.63 -2.83 -11.46
CA VAL A 139 1.46 -2.95 -10.00
C VAL A 139 0.04 -2.50 -9.64
N PRO A 140 -0.86 -3.42 -9.27
CA PRO A 140 -2.14 -3.06 -8.68
C PRO A 140 -1.98 -2.14 -7.46
N SER A 141 -2.75 -1.06 -7.39
CA SER A 141 -2.71 -0.08 -6.30
C SER A 141 -4.12 0.37 -5.92
N THR A 142 -4.60 -0.04 -4.75
CA THR A 142 -6.03 0.07 -4.38
C THR A 142 -6.23 0.63 -2.98
N GLU A 143 -7.43 1.14 -2.71
CA GLU A 143 -7.86 1.48 -1.35
C GLU A 143 -8.20 0.24 -0.53
N ARG A 144 -8.47 -0.90 -1.19
CA ARG A 144 -8.77 -2.16 -0.52
C ARG A 144 -7.61 -2.52 0.41
N GLY A 145 -7.97 -2.99 1.59
CA GLY A 145 -7.02 -3.59 2.51
C GLY A 145 -6.64 -5.01 2.10
N LEU A 146 -5.65 -5.55 2.79
CA LEU A 146 -5.28 -6.96 2.63
C LEU A 146 -6.37 -7.83 3.27
N ASN A 147 -7.00 -8.67 2.45
CA ASN A 147 -7.95 -9.70 2.86
C ASN A 147 -7.99 -10.78 1.78
N TRP A 148 -8.73 -11.86 2.02
CA TRP A 148 -8.83 -12.99 1.07
C TRP A 148 -9.33 -12.58 -0.31
N GLU A 149 -10.24 -11.62 -0.39
CA GLU A 149 -10.85 -11.15 -1.64
C GLU A 149 -9.84 -10.37 -2.47
N THR A 150 -9.16 -9.41 -1.84
CA THR A 150 -8.09 -8.62 -2.46
C THR A 150 -6.96 -9.53 -2.92
N LYS A 151 -6.57 -10.52 -2.11
CA LYS A 151 -5.52 -11.47 -2.48
C LYS A 151 -5.93 -12.28 -3.72
N LEU A 152 -7.16 -12.78 -3.75
CA LEU A 152 -7.71 -13.47 -4.92
C LEU A 152 -7.72 -12.60 -6.17
N ILE A 153 -8.11 -11.32 -6.07
CA ILE A 153 -8.09 -10.37 -7.19
C ILE A 153 -6.67 -10.20 -7.74
N VAL A 154 -5.70 -9.96 -6.86
CA VAL A 154 -4.30 -9.74 -7.26
C VAL A 154 -3.68 -11.00 -7.88
N ASP A 155 -3.98 -12.16 -7.30
CA ASP A 155 -3.52 -13.45 -7.81
C ASP A 155 -4.15 -13.75 -9.19
N GLU A 156 -5.43 -13.40 -9.39
CA GLU A 156 -6.09 -13.47 -10.71
C GLU A 156 -5.40 -12.57 -11.73
N LEU A 157 -5.00 -11.35 -11.35
CA LEU A 157 -4.25 -10.47 -12.24
C LEU A 157 -2.86 -11.05 -12.58
N GLY A 158 -2.36 -11.98 -11.77
CA GLY A 158 -1.04 -12.59 -11.94
C GLY A 158 0.09 -11.70 -11.41
N SER A 159 -0.20 -10.79 -10.48
CA SER A 159 0.81 -9.92 -9.88
C SER A 159 1.25 -10.44 -8.52
N LYS A 160 2.56 -10.36 -8.26
CA LYS A 160 3.13 -10.58 -6.92
C LYS A 160 3.46 -9.28 -6.19
N ASN A 161 3.28 -8.15 -6.86
CA ASN A 161 3.56 -6.81 -6.34
C ASN A 161 2.28 -6.00 -6.31
N TYR A 162 1.97 -5.38 -5.19
CA TYR A 162 0.75 -4.61 -5.04
C TYR A 162 0.84 -3.63 -3.87
N ILE A 163 0.06 -2.55 -3.96
CA ILE A 163 -0.04 -1.49 -2.97
C ILE A 163 -1.48 -1.45 -2.45
N LEU A 164 -1.65 -1.44 -1.12
CA LEU A 164 -2.96 -1.55 -0.47
C LEU A 164 -3.23 -0.37 0.45
N GLY A 165 -4.49 -0.23 0.89
CA GLY A 165 -4.90 0.73 1.91
C GLY A 165 -4.51 2.18 1.56
N ASN A 166 -4.65 2.56 0.29
CA ASN A 166 -4.25 3.89 -0.20
C ASN A 166 -2.78 4.26 0.06
N GLY A 167 -1.90 3.26 -0.03
CA GLY A 167 -0.46 3.43 0.15
C GLY A 167 0.05 3.04 1.53
N ALA A 168 -0.82 2.60 2.44
CA ALA A 168 -0.43 2.15 3.76
C ALA A 168 0.42 0.88 3.75
N GLN A 169 0.37 0.07 2.70
CA GLN A 169 1.16 -1.17 2.59
C GLN A 169 1.77 -1.35 1.20
N ILE A 170 3.00 -1.87 1.15
CA ILE A 170 3.62 -2.41 -0.06
C ILE A 170 3.88 -3.89 0.14
N VAL A 171 3.34 -4.71 -0.76
CA VAL A 171 3.74 -6.10 -0.93
C VAL A 171 4.54 -6.21 -2.21
N PHE A 172 5.71 -6.83 -2.11
CA PHE A 172 6.64 -7.02 -3.20
C PHE A 172 7.12 -8.47 -3.23
N ASN A 173 6.91 -9.14 -4.36
CA ASN A 173 7.11 -10.58 -4.52
C ASN A 173 6.47 -11.42 -3.39
N ASP A 174 5.20 -11.12 -3.07
CA ASP A 174 4.42 -11.74 -1.98
C ASP A 174 4.95 -11.49 -0.55
N VAL A 175 5.97 -10.65 -0.38
CA VAL A 175 6.50 -10.24 0.93
C VAL A 175 6.04 -8.82 1.26
N GLU A 176 5.46 -8.63 2.44
CA GLU A 176 5.14 -7.30 2.98
C GLU A 176 6.44 -6.59 3.37
N ILE A 177 6.84 -5.57 2.61
CA ILE A 177 8.12 -4.86 2.79
C ILE A 177 7.97 -3.46 3.38
N PHE A 178 6.74 -2.95 3.43
CA PHE A 178 6.43 -1.63 3.97
C PHE A 178 5.02 -1.65 4.55
N THR A 179 4.88 -1.11 5.76
CA THR A 179 3.56 -0.92 6.38
C THR A 179 3.56 0.35 7.22
N LYS A 180 2.50 1.15 7.10
CA LYS A 180 2.32 2.36 7.89
C LYS A 180 0.88 2.46 8.39
N PRO A 181 0.59 1.89 9.59
CA PRO A 181 -0.69 2.07 10.22
C PRO A 181 -0.84 3.50 10.76
N ILE A 182 -2.07 3.91 11.02
CA ILE A 182 -2.41 5.14 11.72
C ILE A 182 -1.77 5.09 13.12
N ASN A 183 -1.13 6.18 13.53
CA ASN A 183 -0.57 6.32 14.88
C ASN A 183 -1.63 6.00 15.97
N SER A 184 -1.25 5.18 16.95
CA SER A 184 -2.15 4.67 17.99
C SER A 184 -2.81 5.79 18.81
N ASP A 185 -2.07 6.83 19.18
CA ASP A 185 -2.61 7.92 19.99
C ASP A 185 -3.68 8.70 19.21
N VAL A 186 -3.48 8.88 17.90
CA VAL A 186 -4.47 9.51 17.02
C VAL A 186 -5.67 8.60 16.84
N LEU A 187 -5.43 7.31 16.58
CA LEU A 187 -6.46 6.29 16.39
C LEU A 187 -7.39 6.21 17.62
N ASP A 188 -6.84 6.19 18.83
CA ASP A 188 -7.60 6.12 20.07
C ASP A 188 -8.53 7.33 20.23
N ASN A 189 -8.02 8.51 19.90
CA ASN A 189 -8.81 9.73 19.97
C ASN A 189 -9.91 9.78 18.90
N ILE A 190 -9.61 9.38 17.66
CA ILE A 190 -10.61 9.28 16.57
C ILE A 190 -11.67 8.24 16.93
N SER A 191 -11.25 7.13 17.51
CA SER A 191 -12.12 6.02 17.94
C SER A 191 -13.16 6.47 18.95
N LYS A 192 -12.73 7.21 19.98
CA LYS A 192 -13.65 7.80 20.96
C LYS A 192 -14.63 8.78 20.32
N GLN A 193 -14.18 9.60 19.37
CA GLN A 193 -14.99 10.64 18.75
C GLN A 193 -16.03 10.10 17.76
N PHE A 194 -15.68 9.12 16.92
CA PHE A 194 -16.68 8.53 16.01
C PHE A 194 -17.77 7.78 16.79
N ARG A 195 -17.41 7.10 17.89
CA ARG A 195 -18.39 6.44 18.76
C ARG A 195 -19.35 7.45 19.36
N ALA A 196 -18.83 8.56 19.90
CA ALA A 196 -19.63 9.63 20.48
C ALA A 196 -20.55 10.32 19.46
N SER A 197 -20.18 10.33 18.17
CA SER A 197 -21.01 10.89 17.11
C SER A 197 -22.07 9.93 16.56
N GLY A 198 -22.06 8.66 16.99
CA GLY A 198 -22.90 7.60 16.43
C GLY A 198 -22.45 7.09 15.06
N ALA A 199 -21.32 7.56 14.52
CA ALA A 199 -20.91 7.22 13.16
C ALA A 199 -20.57 5.72 13.03
N VAL A 200 -20.61 5.24 11.79
CA VAL A 200 -20.06 3.93 11.43
C VAL A 200 -18.61 4.11 11.04
N ALA A 201 -17.74 3.20 11.48
CA ALA A 201 -16.36 3.11 11.04
C ALA A 201 -16.13 1.74 10.40
N LEU A 202 -15.84 1.70 9.11
CA LEU A 202 -15.24 0.54 8.45
C LEU A 202 -13.72 0.64 8.64
N ILE A 203 -13.16 -0.35 9.31
CA ILE A 203 -11.78 -0.34 9.77
C ILE A 203 -11.02 -1.46 9.10
N ASN A 204 -9.97 -1.10 8.38
CA ASN A 204 -9.06 -2.07 7.80
C ASN A 204 -7.89 -2.35 8.74
N PHE A 205 -7.81 -3.61 9.15
CA PHE A 205 -6.72 -4.20 9.89
C PHE A 205 -5.75 -4.92 8.94
N LYS A 206 -4.74 -5.59 9.52
CA LYS A 206 -3.69 -6.27 8.75
C LYS A 206 -4.22 -7.21 7.68
N ASP A 207 -5.19 -8.06 8.00
CA ASP A 207 -5.70 -9.11 7.11
C ASP A 207 -7.23 -9.20 7.07
N THR A 208 -7.91 -8.22 7.68
CA THR A 208 -9.37 -8.19 7.80
C THR A 208 -9.92 -6.77 7.73
N GLU A 209 -11.21 -6.66 7.44
CA GLU A 209 -11.95 -5.40 7.43
C GLU A 209 -13.27 -5.61 8.16
N ILE A 210 -13.54 -4.77 9.15
CA ILE A 210 -14.72 -4.90 10.02
C ILE A 210 -15.38 -3.53 10.15
N SER A 211 -16.72 -3.52 10.05
CA SER A 211 -17.51 -2.32 10.29
C SER A 211 -17.96 -2.26 11.74
N TYR A 212 -17.86 -1.10 12.36
CA TYR A 212 -18.29 -0.85 13.73
C TYR A 212 -19.28 0.30 13.79
N CYS A 213 -20.33 0.16 14.60
CA CYS A 213 -21.25 1.24 14.92
C CYS A 213 -21.51 1.28 16.43
N SER A 214 -21.84 2.46 16.97
CA SER A 214 -22.17 2.64 18.39
C SER A 214 -23.67 2.90 18.62
N ASN A 215 -24.50 2.83 17.56
CA ASN A 215 -25.90 3.24 17.62
C ASN A 215 -26.80 2.30 16.78
N GLU A 216 -27.82 1.73 17.41
CA GLU A 216 -28.77 0.78 16.80
C GLU A 216 -29.63 1.38 15.67
N GLU A 217 -29.99 2.66 15.74
CA GLU A 217 -30.69 3.34 14.65
C GLU A 217 -29.79 3.47 13.42
N ILE A 218 -28.52 3.80 13.65
CA ILE A 218 -27.52 3.93 12.58
C ILE A 218 -27.20 2.57 11.97
N LYS A 219 -27.16 1.51 12.78
CA LYS A 219 -27.04 0.13 12.31
C LYS A 219 -28.12 -0.23 11.27
N LYS A 220 -29.36 0.20 11.48
CA LYS A 220 -30.46 -0.01 10.51
C LYS A 220 -30.26 0.75 9.20
N GLN A 221 -29.66 1.95 9.26
CA GLN A 221 -29.38 2.79 8.10
C GLN A 221 -28.08 2.39 7.36
N ALA A 222 -27.21 1.62 8.01
CA ALA A 222 -25.90 1.18 7.52
C ALA A 222 -25.93 -0.23 6.90
N ASN A 223 -27.09 -0.70 6.42
CA ASN A 223 -27.29 -2.07 5.94
C ASN A 223 -26.44 -2.48 4.72
N PHE A 224 -25.79 -1.52 4.06
CA PHE A 224 -24.86 -1.73 2.97
C PHE A 224 -23.41 -2.01 3.43
N PHE A 225 -23.10 -1.81 4.72
CA PHE A 225 -21.82 -2.22 5.30
C PHE A 225 -21.85 -3.70 5.67
N TYR A 226 -20.86 -4.45 5.20
CA TYR A 226 -20.66 -5.85 5.57
C TYR A 226 -20.08 -5.98 6.99
N ASN A 227 -20.35 -7.11 7.65
CA ASN A 227 -19.79 -7.48 8.95
C ASN A 227 -19.95 -6.38 10.03
N LEU A 228 -21.11 -5.74 10.09
CA LEU A 228 -21.37 -4.63 11.01
C LEU A 228 -21.54 -5.11 12.47
N GLN A 229 -20.54 -4.79 13.29
CA GLN A 229 -20.47 -5.07 14.72
C GLN A 229 -20.84 -3.84 15.56
N PHE A 230 -21.24 -4.08 16.81
CA PHE A 230 -21.53 -3.02 17.76
C PHE A 230 -20.28 -2.73 18.61
N ALA A 231 -19.82 -1.48 18.59
CA ALA A 231 -18.73 -0.99 19.42
C ALA A 231 -19.33 -0.31 20.67
N ASN A 232 -19.33 -1.04 21.78
CA ASN A 232 -19.73 -0.52 23.10
C ASN A 232 -18.66 0.43 23.67
N ASN A 233 -18.89 0.95 24.88
CA ASN A 233 -18.00 1.92 25.50
C ASN A 233 -16.60 1.34 25.79
N ASP A 234 -16.51 0.03 26.05
CA ASP A 234 -15.26 -0.70 26.34
C ASP A 234 -14.56 -1.22 25.07
N PHE A 235 -15.05 -0.86 23.88
CA PHE A 235 -14.41 -1.25 22.63
C PHE A 235 -13.07 -0.51 22.47
N GLU A 236 -11.98 -1.27 22.44
CA GLU A 236 -10.65 -0.78 22.11
C GLU A 236 -10.16 -1.42 20.82
N ILE A 237 -9.41 -0.65 20.04
CA ILE A 237 -8.82 -1.14 18.81
C ILE A 237 -7.39 -1.54 19.12
N GLU A 238 -7.21 -2.78 19.57
CA GLU A 238 -5.88 -3.32 19.94
C GLU A 238 -5.03 -3.68 18.72
N SER A 239 -5.63 -3.71 17.53
CA SER A 239 -4.98 -4.09 16.28
C SER A 239 -4.55 -2.87 15.47
N LYS A 240 -3.48 -3.06 14.67
CA LYS A 240 -2.99 -2.04 13.75
C LYS A 240 -4.04 -1.71 12.69
N VAL A 241 -4.33 -0.43 12.54
CA VAL A 241 -5.31 0.09 11.57
C VAL A 241 -4.58 0.80 10.45
N PHE A 242 -4.77 0.32 9.22
CA PHE A 242 -4.14 0.90 8.04
C PHE A 242 -5.04 1.96 7.37
N ARG A 243 -6.35 1.83 7.55
CA ARG A 243 -7.35 2.73 7.00
C ARG A 243 -8.62 2.74 7.83
N MET A 244 -9.26 3.90 7.93
CA MET A 244 -10.63 4.02 8.42
C MET A 244 -11.50 4.73 7.40
N LEU A 245 -12.67 4.17 7.11
CA LEU A 245 -13.74 4.83 6.37
C LEU A 245 -14.90 5.10 7.33
N ILE A 246 -15.10 6.36 7.66
CA ILE A 246 -16.15 6.83 8.55
C ILE A 246 -17.37 7.25 7.73
N TRP A 247 -18.55 6.84 8.16
CA TRP A 247 -19.81 7.20 7.52
C TRP A 247 -20.86 7.64 8.52
N HIS A 248 -21.69 8.61 8.09
CA HIS A 248 -22.91 8.95 8.81
C HIS A 248 -24.00 9.41 7.84
N PHE A 249 -25.23 8.89 8.00
CA PHE A 249 -26.37 9.23 7.13
C PHE A 249 -26.71 10.74 7.13
N LYS A 250 -26.50 11.43 8.24
CA LYS A 250 -26.52 12.90 8.33
C LYS A 250 -25.15 13.48 7.99
N SER A 251 -24.99 14.08 6.80
CA SER A 251 -23.73 14.68 6.35
C SER A 251 -23.15 15.76 7.28
N ASN A 252 -23.98 16.46 8.05
CA ASN A 252 -23.50 17.45 9.04
C ASN A 252 -22.59 16.82 10.10
N VAL A 253 -22.82 15.55 10.46
CA VAL A 253 -21.97 14.83 11.42
C VAL A 253 -20.61 14.56 10.80
N SER A 254 -20.57 13.95 9.60
CA SER A 254 -19.32 13.72 8.87
C SER A 254 -18.55 15.02 8.60
N ARG A 255 -19.22 16.09 8.17
CA ARG A 255 -18.56 17.39 7.94
C ARG A 255 -17.96 17.99 9.21
N LYS A 256 -18.62 17.83 10.37
CA LYS A 256 -18.09 18.28 11.67
C LYS A 256 -16.87 17.47 12.11
N LEU A 257 -16.94 16.14 11.99
CA LEU A 257 -15.81 15.26 12.28
C LEU A 257 -14.62 15.57 11.38
N PHE A 258 -14.85 15.69 10.07
CA PHE A 258 -13.82 16.04 9.10
C PHE A 258 -13.11 17.33 9.49
N LYS A 259 -13.86 18.42 9.72
CA LYS A 259 -13.28 19.72 10.12
C LYS A 259 -12.43 19.59 11.38
N THR A 260 -12.96 18.90 12.39
CA THR A 260 -12.28 18.71 13.68
C THR A 260 -10.96 17.96 13.51
N TRP A 261 -10.98 16.85 12.75
CA TRP A 261 -9.81 16.00 12.57
C TRP A 261 -8.80 16.60 11.60
N SER A 262 -9.25 17.26 10.53
CA SER A 262 -8.37 17.95 9.58
C SER A 262 -7.60 19.08 10.25
N GLU A 263 -8.21 19.81 11.18
CA GLU A 263 -7.53 20.87 11.93
C GLU A 263 -6.60 20.29 13.01
N LYS A 264 -7.06 19.29 13.77
CA LYS A 264 -6.31 18.77 14.93
C LYS A 264 -5.15 17.85 14.56
N TYR A 265 -5.28 17.07 13.49
CA TYR A 265 -4.36 15.98 13.15
C TYR A 265 -3.71 16.15 11.76
N GLN A 266 -3.70 17.37 11.20
CA GLN A 266 -3.22 17.66 9.85
C GLN A 266 -1.85 17.06 9.52
N SER A 267 -0.93 17.01 10.49
CA SER A 267 0.43 16.49 10.31
C SER A 267 0.58 14.99 10.61
N GLN A 268 -0.50 14.34 11.05
CA GLN A 268 -0.48 12.96 11.55
C GLN A 268 -1.38 12.04 10.71
N ILE A 269 -2.44 12.57 10.10
CA ILE A 269 -3.31 11.82 9.20
C ILE A 269 -3.50 12.53 7.87
N HIS A 270 -3.68 11.73 6.83
CA HIS A 270 -4.30 12.19 5.60
C HIS A 270 -5.81 11.90 5.70
N ILE A 271 -6.64 12.90 5.37
CA ILE A 271 -8.09 12.84 5.55
C ILE A 271 -8.81 13.39 4.32
N THR A 272 -9.73 12.60 3.77
CA THR A 272 -10.45 12.93 2.52
C THR A 272 -11.95 12.75 2.70
N LYS A 273 -12.76 13.61 2.07
CA LYS A 273 -14.22 13.45 2.00
C LYS A 273 -14.58 12.65 0.76
N LEU A 274 -15.56 11.76 0.90
CA LEU A 274 -16.01 10.87 -0.15
C LEU A 274 -17.55 10.81 -0.20
N GLY A 275 -18.06 10.33 -1.33
CA GLY A 275 -19.47 10.01 -1.52
C GLY A 275 -20.41 11.22 -1.60
N PRO A 276 -21.73 10.98 -1.74
CA PRO A 276 -22.71 12.04 -1.93
C PRO A 276 -22.86 12.90 -0.67
N ASN A 277 -22.83 14.22 -0.85
CA ASN A 277 -22.97 15.21 0.23
C ASN A 277 -21.88 15.11 1.33
N ASP A 278 -20.67 14.65 1.01
CA ASP A 278 -19.56 14.48 1.97
C ASP A 278 -19.93 13.58 3.17
N ASN A 279 -20.74 12.55 2.95
CA ASN A 279 -21.21 11.67 4.04
C ASN A 279 -20.17 10.63 4.47
N PHE A 280 -19.13 10.39 3.67
CA PHE A 280 -17.99 9.56 4.02
C PHE A 280 -16.73 10.39 4.29
N ILE A 281 -15.87 9.88 5.17
CA ILE A 281 -14.53 10.37 5.44
C ILE A 281 -13.59 9.19 5.40
N GLU A 282 -12.50 9.30 4.66
CA GLU A 282 -11.41 8.33 4.72
C GLU A 282 -10.21 8.91 5.47
N ILE A 283 -9.55 8.06 6.25
CA ILE A 283 -8.40 8.40 7.08
C ILE A 283 -7.30 7.36 6.90
N THR A 284 -6.09 7.83 6.63
CA THR A 284 -4.82 7.07 6.65
C THR A 284 -3.75 7.87 7.38
N ASP A 285 -2.58 7.28 7.63
CA ASP A 285 -1.43 8.03 8.19
C ASP A 285 -0.96 9.13 7.21
N ALA A 286 -0.50 10.27 7.72
CA ALA A 286 -0.06 11.40 6.90
C ALA A 286 1.18 11.11 6.05
N LYS A 287 1.99 10.12 6.43
CA LYS A 287 3.21 9.75 5.68
C LYS A 287 2.92 8.84 4.48
N VAL A 288 1.65 8.45 4.24
CA VAL A 288 1.27 7.60 3.11
C VAL A 288 0.16 8.20 2.27
N SER A 289 0.27 7.95 0.97
CA SER A 289 -0.77 8.16 -0.02
C SER A 289 -0.46 7.30 -1.23
N LYS A 290 -1.41 7.14 -2.16
CA LYS A 290 -1.16 6.49 -3.45
C LYS A 290 0.07 7.11 -4.13
N GLY A 291 0.23 8.43 -4.14
CA GLY A 291 1.41 9.08 -4.74
C GLY A 291 2.74 8.79 -4.03
N ILE A 292 2.80 9.06 -2.71
CA ILE A 292 4.04 8.93 -1.92
C ILE A 292 4.55 7.49 -1.96
N THR A 293 3.66 6.53 -1.75
CA THR A 293 4.02 5.11 -1.68
C THR A 293 4.41 4.55 -3.05
N LYS A 294 3.78 5.00 -4.14
CA LYS A 294 4.20 4.61 -5.51
C LYS A 294 5.57 5.14 -5.88
N LYS A 295 5.89 6.37 -5.49
CA LYS A 295 7.23 6.95 -5.66
C LYS A 295 8.27 6.13 -4.89
N LEU A 296 7.97 5.75 -3.65
CA LEU A 296 8.83 4.86 -2.87
C LEU A 296 8.97 3.48 -3.53
N PHE A 297 7.88 2.88 -4.00
CA PHE A 297 7.89 1.61 -4.73
C PHE A 297 8.80 1.66 -5.96
N ALA A 298 8.75 2.75 -6.74
CA ALA A 298 9.56 2.90 -7.95
C ALA A 298 11.07 2.77 -7.69
N THR A 299 11.54 3.08 -6.47
CA THR A 299 12.95 2.90 -6.07
C THR A 299 13.38 1.42 -5.95
N LEU A 300 12.45 0.47 -5.98
CA LEU A 300 12.76 -0.96 -6.12
C LEU A 300 13.29 -1.29 -7.52
N ILE A 301 12.99 -0.45 -8.51
CA ILE A 301 13.49 -0.62 -9.87
C ILE A 301 14.82 0.10 -9.96
N ASN A 302 15.90 -0.67 -10.12
CA ASN A 302 17.25 -0.12 -10.29
C ASN A 302 17.47 0.46 -11.69
N ASN A 303 16.66 1.45 -12.05
CA ASN A 303 16.76 2.21 -13.28
C ASN A 303 16.43 3.68 -12.99
N SER A 304 17.44 4.54 -13.02
CA SER A 304 17.29 5.99 -12.77
C SER A 304 16.36 6.73 -13.73
N LYS A 305 16.00 6.11 -14.87
CA LYS A 305 15.10 6.67 -15.89
C LYS A 305 13.76 5.95 -15.97
N VAL A 306 13.43 5.13 -14.97
CA VAL A 306 12.15 4.39 -14.96
C VAL A 306 10.99 5.38 -15.01
N LYS A 307 10.15 5.27 -16.03
CA LYS A 307 8.93 6.08 -16.18
C LYS A 307 7.85 5.52 -15.25
N THR A 308 7.24 6.38 -14.45
CA THR A 308 6.18 6.03 -13.53
C THR A 308 4.85 6.59 -14.02
N VAL A 309 3.88 5.69 -14.24
CA VAL A 309 2.55 6.08 -14.71
C VAL A 309 1.51 5.53 -13.76
N HIS A 310 0.55 6.36 -13.36
CA HIS A 310 -0.64 5.91 -12.65
C HIS A 310 -1.88 5.99 -13.53
N ILE A 311 -2.74 4.98 -13.49
CA ILE A 311 -4.05 4.97 -14.14
C ILE A 311 -5.11 4.72 -13.07
N GLY A 312 -6.09 5.62 -12.99
CA GLY A 312 -7.17 5.57 -11.99
C GLY A 312 -8.43 6.28 -12.41
N ASP A 313 -9.39 6.43 -11.49
CA ASP A 313 -10.70 7.02 -11.75
C ASP A 313 -11.22 7.92 -10.61
N SER A 314 -10.62 7.92 -9.44
CA SER A 314 -11.19 8.55 -8.25
C SER A 314 -10.25 9.59 -7.61
N MET A 315 -10.75 10.36 -6.64
CA MET A 315 -10.00 11.51 -6.09
C MET A 315 -8.76 11.13 -5.28
N ASN A 316 -8.74 9.97 -4.64
CA ASN A 316 -7.56 9.36 -4.03
C ASN A 316 -6.38 9.22 -5.02
N ASP A 317 -6.65 9.01 -6.31
CA ASP A 317 -5.65 8.86 -7.37
C ASP A 317 -4.95 10.18 -7.67
N SER A 318 -5.60 11.32 -7.39
CA SER A 318 -5.01 12.65 -7.58
C SER A 318 -3.76 12.87 -6.73
N THR A 319 -3.60 12.14 -5.62
CA THR A 319 -2.39 12.20 -4.78
C THR A 319 -1.11 11.81 -5.50
N ALA A 320 -1.22 11.09 -6.63
CA ALA A 320 -0.09 10.74 -7.49
C ALA A 320 0.37 11.89 -8.40
N VAL A 321 -0.46 12.91 -8.60
CA VAL A 321 -0.13 14.05 -9.48
C VAL A 321 1.03 14.84 -8.87
N GLY A 322 2.08 15.07 -9.67
CA GLY A 322 3.30 15.72 -9.22
C GLY A 322 4.23 14.84 -8.37
N GLN A 323 3.83 13.60 -8.05
CA GLN A 323 4.69 12.59 -7.42
C GLN A 323 5.25 11.60 -8.45
N LEU A 324 4.48 11.31 -9.51
CA LEU A 324 4.82 10.43 -10.61
C LEU A 324 4.95 11.22 -11.92
N ASP A 325 5.55 10.59 -12.94
CA ASP A 325 5.78 11.25 -14.24
C ASP A 325 4.46 11.54 -14.96
N GLU A 326 3.53 10.58 -14.97
CA GLU A 326 2.23 10.72 -15.60
C GLU A 326 1.10 10.12 -14.75
N VAL A 327 -0.01 10.85 -14.66
CA VAL A 327 -1.26 10.38 -14.06
C VAL A 327 -2.37 10.49 -15.09
N ILE A 328 -3.03 9.36 -15.34
CA ILE A 328 -4.08 9.20 -16.34
C ILE A 328 -5.40 8.94 -15.63
N SER A 329 -6.39 9.80 -15.84
CA SER A 329 -7.77 9.53 -15.46
C SER A 329 -8.46 8.72 -16.54
N MET A 330 -9.15 7.65 -16.16
CA MET A 330 -10.09 6.94 -17.02
C MET A 330 -11.27 7.85 -17.40
N LYS A 331 -11.96 7.56 -18.51
CA LYS A 331 -13.13 8.35 -18.94
C LYS A 331 -14.26 8.37 -17.92
N ASN A 332 -14.45 7.28 -17.18
CA ASN A 332 -15.45 7.20 -16.10
C ASN A 332 -15.00 7.87 -14.80
N GLY A 333 -13.79 8.42 -14.73
CA GLY A 333 -13.30 9.03 -13.51
C GLY A 333 -14.09 10.27 -13.10
N SER A 334 -13.99 10.63 -11.82
CA SER A 334 -14.62 11.83 -11.27
C SER A 334 -14.16 13.10 -12.00
N GLU A 335 -15.05 14.08 -12.14
CA GLU A 335 -14.75 15.33 -12.83
C GLU A 335 -13.68 16.16 -12.10
N GLU A 336 -13.64 16.07 -10.78
CA GLU A 336 -12.59 16.66 -9.97
C GLU A 336 -11.22 16.04 -10.26
N PHE A 337 -11.14 14.71 -10.37
CA PHE A 337 -9.88 14.03 -10.67
C PHE A 337 -9.41 14.31 -12.10
N LYS A 338 -10.32 14.28 -13.09
CA LYS A 338 -10.00 14.60 -14.49
C LYS A 338 -9.36 15.98 -14.67
N LYS A 339 -9.75 16.96 -13.86
CA LYS A 339 -9.17 18.32 -13.88
C LYS A 339 -7.72 18.36 -13.37
N LEU A 340 -7.33 17.38 -12.54
CA LEU A 340 -6.01 17.30 -11.91
C LEU A 340 -5.06 16.36 -12.65
N ALA A 341 -5.58 15.31 -13.29
CA ALA A 341 -4.79 14.33 -14.02
C ALA A 341 -4.02 14.97 -15.20
N ASN A 342 -2.84 14.45 -15.52
CA ASN A 342 -2.05 14.90 -16.66
C ASN A 342 -2.75 14.58 -17.99
N ILE A 343 -3.44 13.44 -18.04
CA ILE A 343 -4.14 12.95 -19.22
C ILE A 343 -5.52 12.46 -18.80
N VAL A 344 -6.53 12.75 -19.62
CA VAL A 344 -7.86 12.13 -19.52
C VAL A 344 -8.02 11.18 -20.71
N SER A 345 -8.08 9.88 -20.42
CA SER A 345 -8.31 8.84 -21.42
C SER A 345 -9.73 8.93 -21.98
N GLU A 346 -9.90 8.74 -23.30
CA GLU A 346 -11.23 8.60 -23.89
C GLU A 346 -11.88 7.23 -23.63
N PHE A 347 -11.16 6.30 -23.00
CA PHE A 347 -11.64 4.95 -22.74
C PHE A 347 -12.21 4.83 -21.32
N ASN A 348 -13.38 4.21 -21.26
CA ASN A 348 -14.05 3.83 -20.02
C ASN A 348 -13.47 2.50 -19.51
N ASN A 349 -13.62 2.15 -18.23
CA ASN A 349 -13.13 0.86 -17.71
C ASN A 349 -13.79 -0.38 -18.35
N LYS A 350 -14.93 -0.22 -19.03
CA LYS A 350 -15.61 -1.28 -19.79
C LYS A 350 -14.88 -1.65 -21.09
N ASP A 351 -15.22 -2.81 -21.64
CA ASP A 351 -14.79 -3.29 -22.97
C ASP A 351 -13.27 -3.31 -23.21
N GLY A 352 -12.49 -3.45 -22.14
CA GLY A 352 -11.02 -3.45 -22.18
C GLY A 352 -10.41 -2.04 -22.29
N GLY A 353 -11.10 -1.00 -21.85
CA GLY A 353 -10.55 0.35 -21.94
C GLY A 353 -9.29 0.60 -21.12
N THR A 354 -9.00 -0.17 -20.07
CA THR A 354 -7.67 -0.17 -19.41
C THR A 354 -6.57 -0.54 -20.41
N ILE A 355 -6.80 -1.58 -21.21
CA ILE A 355 -5.87 -2.03 -22.26
C ILE A 355 -5.69 -0.92 -23.31
N ASN A 356 -6.79 -0.33 -23.78
CA ASN A 356 -6.74 0.71 -24.80
C ASN A 356 -6.04 1.98 -24.29
N THR A 357 -6.25 2.32 -23.02
CA THR A 357 -5.56 3.44 -22.35
C THR A 357 -4.05 3.19 -22.31
N ILE A 358 -3.63 2.01 -21.84
CA ILE A 358 -2.22 1.64 -21.78
C ILE A 358 -1.59 1.69 -23.18
N LYS A 359 -2.24 1.08 -24.19
CA LYS A 359 -1.74 1.03 -25.56
C LYS A 359 -1.60 2.39 -26.25
N LYS A 360 -2.39 3.39 -25.85
CA LYS A 360 -2.41 4.70 -26.50
C LYS A 360 -1.46 5.70 -25.83
N TYR A 361 -1.34 5.61 -24.51
CA TYR A 361 -0.67 6.64 -23.72
C TYR A 361 0.64 6.17 -23.08
N CYS A 362 0.86 4.86 -22.97
CA CYS A 362 2.07 4.30 -22.34
C CYS A 362 3.07 3.71 -23.35
N PHE A 363 2.60 3.42 -24.57
CA PHE A 363 3.34 2.92 -25.73
C PHE A 363 2.89 3.69 -26.97
#